data_AF-A0A497JUW7-F1
#
_entry.id   AF-A0A497JUW7-F1
#
_cell.length_a   1.000
_cell.length_b   1.000
_cell.length_c   1.000
_cell.angle_alpha   90.00
_cell.angle_beta   90.00
_cell.angle_gamma   90.00
#
_symmetry.space_group_name_H-M   'P 1'
#
loop_
_entity.id
_entity.type
_entity.pdbx_description
1 polymer ?
#
loop_
_entity_poly.entity_id
_entity_poly.type
_entity_poly.pdbx_seq_one_letter_code
_entity_poly.pdbx_strand_id
1 'polypeptide(L)'
;MTPISESMEPTLKVGDLLVIQGGLNPEDINAEPNTGDIIVFRKPGNPDELVVHRAINKIERNGRYYFITKGDNNARPDNWEVPEDYIIGKVVWVIPMLGY
;
A
#
# COMPACT_ATOMS: atom_id res chain seq x y z
N MET A 1 -4.79 10.75 -3.98
CA MET A 1 -5.91 9.81 -4.24
C MET A 1 -6.75 9.70 -2.97
N THR A 2 -7.92 9.05 -3.02
CA THR A 2 -8.75 8.79 -1.83
C THR A 2 -8.98 7.28 -1.66
N PRO A 3 -8.90 6.73 -0.43
CA PRO A 3 -9.37 5.36 -0.17
C PRO A 3 -10.87 5.24 -0.46
N ILE A 4 -11.25 4.10 -1.03
CA ILE A 4 -12.66 3.77 -1.36
C ILE A 4 -13.16 2.53 -0.59
N SER A 5 -12.33 1.99 0.32
CA SER A 5 -12.59 0.78 1.12
C SER A 5 -12.15 1.02 2.55
N GLU A 6 -12.79 0.33 3.49
CA GLU A 6 -12.51 0.37 4.94
C GLU A 6 -11.33 -0.55 5.34
N SER A 7 -10.64 -1.18 4.38
CA SER A 7 -9.56 -2.14 4.65
C SER A 7 -8.36 -1.54 5.38
N MET A 8 -8.21 -0.22 5.35
CA MET A 8 -7.15 0.52 6.02
C MET A 8 -7.62 1.26 7.28
N GLU A 9 -8.87 1.10 7.70
CA GLU A 9 -9.33 1.73 8.94
C GLU A 9 -8.68 1.10 10.19
N PRO A 10 -8.43 1.89 11.26
CA PRO A 10 -8.65 3.32 11.39
C PRO A 10 -7.51 4.19 10.84
N THR A 11 -6.46 3.59 10.27
CA THR A 11 -5.24 4.30 9.81
C THR A 11 -5.54 5.25 8.66
N LEU A 12 -6.31 4.80 7.66
CA LEU A 12 -6.82 5.61 6.56
C LEU A 12 -8.33 5.41 6.48
N LYS A 13 -9.07 6.51 6.44
CA LYS A 13 -10.53 6.49 6.32
C LYS A 13 -10.95 6.70 4.87
N VAL A 14 -12.13 6.19 4.53
CA VAL A 14 -12.76 6.49 3.25
C VAL A 14 -12.93 8.01 3.10
N GLY A 15 -12.47 8.55 1.97
CA GLY A 15 -12.50 9.99 1.69
C GLY A 15 -11.25 10.77 2.11
N ASP A 16 -10.31 10.20 2.88
CA ASP A 16 -9.06 10.86 3.21
C ASP A 16 -8.26 11.20 1.94
N LEU A 17 -7.66 12.39 1.88
CA LEU A 17 -6.80 12.76 0.77
C LEU A 17 -5.37 12.30 1.04
N LEU A 18 -4.90 11.35 0.23
CA LEU A 18 -3.55 10.79 0.32
C LEU A 18 -2.58 11.54 -0.60
N VAL A 19 -1.48 12.00 -0.02
CA VAL A 19 -0.29 12.48 -0.75
C VAL A 19 0.67 11.30 -0.94
N ILE A 20 1.01 11.04 -2.20
CA ILE A 20 1.80 9.87 -2.59
C ILE A 20 3.14 10.34 -3.15
N GLN A 21 4.21 9.74 -2.64
CA GLN A 21 5.54 9.85 -3.22
C GLN A 21 5.77 8.69 -4.19
N GLY A 22 5.84 8.99 -5.49
CA GLY A 22 6.26 8.04 -6.52
C GLY A 22 7.77 8.09 -6.77
N GLY A 23 8.24 7.34 -7.78
CA GLY A 23 9.65 7.34 -8.18
C GLY A 23 10.61 6.80 -7.11
N LEU A 24 10.12 5.91 -6.25
CA LEU A 24 10.89 5.28 -5.18
C LEU A 24 11.75 4.16 -5.73
N ASN A 25 12.93 3.93 -5.14
CA ASN A 25 13.56 2.64 -5.29
C ASN A 25 12.82 1.62 -4.40
N PRO A 26 12.69 0.35 -4.80
CA PRO A 26 12.02 -0.67 -3.98
C PRO A 26 12.71 -0.90 -2.62
N GLU A 27 13.99 -0.57 -2.54
CA GLU A 27 14.78 -0.58 -1.30
C GLU A 27 14.27 0.44 -0.27
N ASP A 28 13.77 1.60 -0.72
CA ASP A 28 13.29 2.72 0.11
C ASP A 28 11.93 2.47 0.77
N ILE A 29 11.29 1.34 0.45
CA ILE A 29 10.00 0.93 1.00
C ILE A 29 10.28 0.06 2.24
N ASN A 30 9.88 0.57 3.40
CA ASN A 30 9.91 -0.20 4.63
C ASN A 30 8.77 -1.23 4.63
N ALA A 31 9.07 -2.49 4.97
CA ALA A 31 8.08 -3.56 4.98
C ALA A 31 8.17 -4.34 6.28
N GLU A 32 7.24 -4.05 7.20
CA GLU A 32 7.16 -4.61 8.54
C GLU A 32 5.68 -4.56 8.98
N PRO A 33 5.12 -5.58 9.65
CA PRO A 33 3.68 -5.69 9.89
C PRO A 33 3.02 -4.48 10.58
N ASN A 34 3.73 -3.77 11.45
CA ASN A 34 3.16 -2.64 12.22
C ASN A 34 3.74 -1.27 11.86
N THR A 35 4.90 -1.23 11.20
CA THR A 35 5.64 0.01 10.92
C THR A 35 6.02 0.15 9.45
N GLY A 36 5.62 -0.80 8.60
CA GLY A 36 5.82 -0.76 7.17
C GLY A 36 5.10 0.41 6.52
N ASP A 37 5.63 0.82 5.38
CA ASP A 37 5.06 1.89 4.58
C ASP A 37 3.69 1.47 4.02
N ILE A 38 2.78 2.43 3.92
CA ILE A 38 1.53 2.24 3.19
C ILE A 38 1.81 2.53 1.72
N ILE A 39 1.61 1.53 0.88
CA ILE A 39 1.94 1.60 -0.55
C ILE A 39 0.67 1.55 -1.40
N VAL A 40 0.74 2.25 -2.52
CA VAL A 40 -0.27 2.23 -3.57
C VAL A 40 0.29 1.40 -4.72
N PHE A 41 -0.46 0.40 -5.16
CA PHE A 41 0.00 -0.51 -6.20
C PHE A 41 -1.15 -0.98 -7.10
N ARG A 42 -0.79 -1.47 -8.28
CA ARG A 42 -1.73 -2.14 -9.18
C ARG A 42 -2.01 -3.55 -8.68
N LYS A 43 -3.28 -3.94 -8.60
CA LYS A 43 -3.64 -5.27 -8.10
C LYS A 43 -3.11 -6.38 -9.04
N PRO A 44 -2.34 -7.35 -8.52
CA PRO A 44 -1.97 -8.53 -9.30
C PRO A 44 -3.21 -9.25 -9.87
N GLY A 45 -3.22 -9.48 -11.18
CA GLY A 45 -4.34 -10.07 -11.90
C GLY A 45 -5.45 -9.10 -12.35
N ASN A 46 -5.48 -7.86 -11.84
CA ASN A 46 -6.37 -6.80 -12.33
C ASN A 46 -5.68 -5.42 -12.29
N PRO A 47 -4.79 -5.09 -13.25
CA PRO A 47 -3.94 -3.90 -13.17
C PRO A 47 -4.66 -2.54 -13.26
N ASP A 48 -5.94 -2.52 -13.62
CA ASP A 48 -6.79 -1.33 -13.63
C ASP A 48 -7.29 -0.95 -12.23
N GLU A 49 -7.23 -1.89 -11.29
CA GLU A 49 -7.61 -1.68 -9.89
C GLU A 49 -6.37 -1.27 -9.06
N LEU A 50 -6.47 -0.15 -8.35
CA LEU A 50 -5.45 0.31 -7.42
C LEU A 50 -5.81 -0.11 -6.00
N VAL A 51 -4.83 -0.64 -5.27
CA VAL A 51 -4.95 -1.05 -3.88
C VAL A 51 -4.00 -0.22 -3.03
N VAL A 52 -4.47 0.17 -1.84
CA VAL A 52 -3.69 0.89 -0.84
C VAL A 52 -3.62 0.04 0.40
N HIS A 53 -2.48 -0.59 0.68
CA HIS A 53 -2.29 -1.46 1.84
C HIS A 53 -0.89 -1.26 2.46
N ARG A 54 -0.71 -1.71 3.70
CA ARG A 54 0.60 -1.70 4.36
C ARG A 54 1.49 -2.79 3.80
N ALA A 55 2.73 -2.45 3.46
CA ALA A 55 3.77 -3.42 3.17
C ALA A 55 4.18 -4.09 4.49
N ILE A 56 3.90 -5.39 4.64
CA ILE A 56 4.18 -6.12 5.87
C ILE A 56 5.42 -7.03 5.77
N ASN A 57 5.86 -7.30 4.53
CA ASN A 57 7.09 -8.04 4.28
C ASN A 57 7.63 -7.68 2.87
N LYS A 58 8.95 -7.78 2.70
CA LYS A 58 9.65 -7.57 1.43
C LYS A 58 10.60 -8.75 1.18
N ILE A 59 10.48 -9.34 0.00
CA ILE A 59 11.23 -10.53 -0.40
C ILE A 59 12.01 -10.17 -1.66
N GLU A 60 13.32 -10.43 -1.65
CA GLU A 60 14.15 -10.31 -2.84
C GLU A 60 14.27 -11.68 -3.53
N ARG A 61 13.99 -11.74 -4.83
CA ARG A 61 14.20 -12.92 -5.67
C ARG A 61 14.81 -12.52 -7.01
N ASN A 62 16.02 -13.02 -7.28
CA ASN A 62 16.76 -12.76 -8.53
C ASN A 62 16.95 -11.25 -8.81
N GLY A 63 17.27 -10.46 -7.78
CA GLY A 63 17.48 -9.01 -7.91
C GLY A 63 16.20 -8.19 -8.13
N ARG A 64 15.03 -8.78 -7.84
CA ARG A 64 13.72 -8.10 -7.88
C ARG A 64 13.02 -8.20 -6.53
N TYR A 65 12.36 -7.11 -6.13
CA TYR A 65 11.57 -7.10 -4.90
C TYR A 65 10.12 -7.47 -5.12
N TYR A 66 9.59 -8.21 -4.15
CA TYR A 66 8.19 -8.59 -4.03
C TYR A 66 7.70 -8.22 -2.63
N PHE A 67 6.53 -7.60 -2.57
CA PHE A 67 5.94 -7.12 -1.33
C PHE A 67 4.74 -7.98 -0.96
N ILE A 68 4.68 -8.40 0.30
CA ILE A 68 3.46 -8.92 0.92
C ILE A 68 2.76 -7.73 1.55
N THR A 69 1.48 -7.56 1.24
CA THR A 69 0.68 -6.43 1.68
C THR A 69 -0.52 -6.90 2.50
N LYS A 70 -1.03 -6.01 3.34
CA LYS A 70 -2.20 -6.26 4.17
C LYS A 70 -2.93 -4.95 4.46
N GLY A 71 -4.25 -4.96 4.33
CA GLY A 71 -5.08 -3.90 4.90
C GLY A 71 -4.99 -3.91 6.42
N ASP A 72 -4.79 -2.75 7.05
CA ASP A 72 -4.68 -2.65 8.51
C ASP A 72 -5.90 -3.26 9.23
N ASN A 73 -7.09 -3.12 8.64
CA ASN A 73 -8.35 -3.67 9.12
C ASN A 73 -8.63 -5.13 8.67
N ASN A 74 -7.81 -5.69 7.77
CA ASN A 74 -8.02 -7.05 7.27
C ASN A 74 -7.54 -8.09 8.29
N ALA A 75 -8.20 -9.25 8.37
CA ALA A 75 -7.80 -10.33 9.27
C ALA A 75 -6.56 -11.11 8.77
N ARG A 76 -6.28 -11.06 7.46
CA ARG A 76 -5.20 -11.82 6.79
C ARG A 76 -4.47 -10.93 5.79
N PRO A 77 -3.21 -11.25 5.46
CA PRO A 77 -2.52 -10.65 4.32
C PRO A 77 -3.26 -10.90 3.01
N ASP A 78 -2.95 -10.08 2.02
CA ASP A 78 -3.41 -10.29 0.66
C ASP A 78 -2.86 -11.63 0.12
N ASN A 79 -3.65 -12.29 -0.72
CA ASN A 79 -3.31 -13.61 -1.27
C ASN A 79 -2.44 -13.53 -2.54
N TRP A 80 -1.71 -12.43 -2.72
CA TRP A 80 -0.80 -12.19 -3.83
C TRP A 80 0.51 -11.55 -3.34
N GLU A 81 1.55 -11.69 -4.15
CA GLU A 81 2.78 -10.92 -4.00
C GLU A 81 2.76 -9.76 -4.99
N VAL A 82 3.12 -8.57 -4.53
CA VAL A 82 3.15 -7.36 -5.35
C VAL A 82 4.57 -7.17 -5.87
N PRO A 83 4.84 -7.32 -7.18
CA PRO A 83 6.16 -7.05 -7.73
C PRO A 83 6.46 -5.54 -7.66
N GLU A 84 7.73 -5.20 -7.55
CA GLU A 84 8.20 -3.80 -7.47
C GLU A 84 7.70 -2.91 -8.61
N ASP A 85 7.59 -3.46 -9.83
CA ASP A 85 7.10 -2.77 -11.03
C ASP A 85 5.61 -2.34 -10.92
N TYR A 86 4.87 -2.89 -9.95
CA TYR A 86 3.45 -2.58 -9.74
C TYR A 86 3.25 -1.47 -8.70
N ILE A 87 4.31 -1.08 -7.98
CA ILE A 87 4.27 -0.01 -7.00
C ILE A 87 4.17 1.33 -7.73
N ILE A 88 3.15 2.10 -7.37
CA ILE A 88 2.96 3.47 -7.84
C ILE A 88 3.69 4.45 -6.93
N GLY A 89 3.67 4.19 -5.63
CA GLY A 89 4.35 5.00 -4.63
C GLY A 89 3.91 4.66 -3.22
N LYS A 90 4.42 5.43 -2.25
CA LYS A 90 4.03 5.31 -0.84
C LYS A 90 3.30 6.55 -0.34
N VAL A 91 2.40 6.35 0.61
CA VAL A 91 1.67 7.43 1.28
C VAL A 91 2.63 8.12 2.25
N VAL A 92 2.87 9.41 2.03
CA VAL A 92 3.76 10.24 2.87
C VAL A 92 3.00 11.24 3.74
N TRP A 93 1.74 11.52 3.38
CA TRP A 93 0.87 12.39 4.16
C TRP A 93 -0.60 12.00 3.97
N VAL A 94 -1.37 12.11 5.04
CA VAL A 94 -2.82 11.90 5.05
C VAL A 94 -3.45 13.21 5.47
N ILE A 95 -4.35 13.74 4.65
CA ILE A 95 -5.16 14.91 4.99
C ILE A 95 -6.55 14.35 5.34
N PRO A 96 -6.91 14.31 6.63
CA PRO A 96 -8.23 13.83 7.04
C PRO A 96 -9.29 14.69 6.40
N MET A 97 -10.34 14.07 5.86
CA MET A 97 -11.49 14.85 5.42
C MET A 97 -12.18 15.45 6.64
N LEU A 98 -12.17 16.78 6.76
CA LEU A 98 -12.91 17.49 7.81
C LEU A 98 -14.31 17.83 7.29
N GLY A 99 -15.31 17.15 7.83
CA GLY A 99 -16.72 17.42 7.55
C GLY A 99 -17.48 16.16 7.12
N TYR A 100 -18.20 15.57 8.08
CA TYR A 100 -19.43 14.84 7.85
C TYR A 100 -20.53 15.54 8.64
#